data_AF-A0A9X3F142-F1
#
_entry.id   AF-A0A9X3F142-F1
#
_cell.length_a   1.000
_cell.length_b   1.000
_cell.length_c   1.000
_cell.angle_alpha   90.00
_cell.angle_beta   90.00
_cell.angle_gamma   90.00
#
_symmetry.space_group_name_H-M   'P 1'
#
loop_
_entity.id
_entity.type
_entity.pdbx_description
1 polymer ?
#
loop_
_entity_poly.entity_id
_entity_poly.type
_entity_poly.pdbx_seq_one_letter_code
_entity_poly.pdbx_strand_id
1 'polypeptide(L)'
;MLREAIMCCRKFGTVSIPGVYVGAVDKLPMGPAMNKGLTFRMGQTPVQRYQQQLLAKIEVGEIDPSFVITHRLPLDQGPAAYRTFRDKQDGCIKVVLRP
;
A
#
# COMPACT_ATOMS: atom_id res chain seq x y z
N MET A 1 11.55 6.18 -5.42
CA MET A 1 10.32 6.65 -4.72
C MET A 1 10.61 7.29 -3.36
N LEU A 2 11.36 6.65 -2.44
CA LEU A 2 11.60 7.23 -1.10
C LEU A 2 12.45 8.52 -1.14
N ARG A 3 13.45 8.58 -2.03
CA ARG A 3 14.26 9.80 -2.22
C ARG A 3 13.38 10.97 -2.64
N GLU A 4 12.53 10.75 -3.63
CA GLU A 4 11.61 11.75 -4.18
C GLU A 4 10.61 12.18 -3.10
N ALA A 5 10.07 11.25 -2.31
CA ALA A 5 9.20 11.58 -1.18
C ALA A 5 9.88 12.54 -0.18
N ILE A 6 11.15 12.32 0.15
CA ILE A 6 11.93 13.24 1.02
C ILE A 6 12.12 14.61 0.36
N MET A 7 12.42 14.64 -0.94
CA MET A 7 12.65 15.88 -1.68
C MET A 7 11.37 16.69 -1.91
N CYS A 8 10.22 16.04 -2.03
CA CYS A 8 8.92 16.71 -2.22
C CYS A 8 8.21 17.05 -0.92
N CYS A 9 8.49 16.35 0.19
CA CYS A 9 7.82 16.63 1.47
C CYS A 9 8.14 18.06 1.94
N ARG A 10 7.11 18.75 2.43
CA ARG A 10 7.24 20.11 2.99
C ARG A 10 8.10 20.10 4.27
N LYS A 11 8.66 21.26 4.64
CA LYS A 11 9.33 21.44 5.93
C LYS A 11 8.39 21.05 7.08
N PHE A 12 8.95 20.39 8.09
CA PHE A 12 8.25 19.81 9.24
C PHE A 12 7.08 18.89 8.85
N GLY A 13 7.20 18.23 7.69
CA GLY A 13 6.23 17.26 7.19
C GLY A 13 6.54 15.83 7.65
N THR A 14 5.61 14.92 7.33
CA THR A 14 5.75 13.49 7.60
C THR A 14 5.95 12.72 6.32
N VAL A 15 6.99 11.87 6.28
CA VAL A 15 7.15 10.83 5.26
C VAL A 15 6.66 9.52 5.86
N SER A 16 5.48 9.06 5.40
CA SER A 16 4.94 7.76 5.78
C SER A 16 5.41 6.70 4.79
N ILE A 17 6.00 5.63 5.30
CA ILE A 17 6.57 4.55 4.49
C ILE A 17 5.82 3.24 4.78
N PRO A 18 4.66 3.01 4.12
CA PRO A 18 3.99 1.72 4.14
C PRO A 18 4.66 0.78 3.12
N GLY A 19 5.03 -0.42 3.55
CA GLY A 19 5.61 -1.44 2.66
C GLY A 19 6.54 -2.42 3.36
N VAL A 20 7.02 -3.40 2.61
CA VAL A 20 8.05 -4.35 3.05
C VAL A 20 9.41 -3.87 2.54
N TYR A 21 10.37 -3.68 3.45
CA TYR A 21 11.76 -3.44 3.09
C TYR A 21 12.55 -4.73 3.22
N VAL A 22 13.36 -5.03 2.20
CA VAL A 22 14.26 -6.18 2.19
C VAL A 22 15.67 -5.64 1.97
N GLY A 23 16.54 -5.78 2.97
CA GLY A 23 17.93 -5.34 2.92
C GLY A 23 18.20 -3.91 3.40
N ALA A 24 19.48 -3.53 3.34
CA ALA A 24 19.95 -2.20 3.71
C ALA A 24 19.70 -1.18 2.58
N VAL A 25 19.40 0.07 2.95
CA VAL A 25 19.19 1.16 2.00
C VAL A 25 20.37 2.11 2.06
N ASP A 26 20.92 2.45 0.90
CA ASP A 26 22.10 3.32 0.78
C ASP A 26 21.76 4.67 0.13
N LYS A 27 22.62 5.67 0.35
CA LYS A 27 22.54 7.02 -0.27
C LYS A 27 21.22 7.77 -0.01
N LEU A 28 20.49 7.49 1.06
CA LEU A 28 19.29 8.25 1.45
C LEU A 28 19.63 9.75 1.62
N PRO A 29 18.78 10.68 1.12
CA PRO A 29 19.03 12.13 1.24
C PRO A 29 18.76 12.63 2.68
N MET A 30 19.58 12.18 3.63
CA MET A 30 19.43 12.51 5.04
C MET A 30 19.69 13.99 5.34
N GLY A 31 20.60 14.63 4.62
CA GLY A 31 20.80 16.09 4.72
C GLY A 31 19.52 16.89 4.43
N PRO A 32 18.88 16.70 3.25
CA PRO A 32 17.57 17.28 2.99
C PRO A 32 16.49 16.92 4.02
N ALA A 33 16.45 15.67 4.49
CA ALA A 33 15.48 15.26 5.51
C ALA A 33 15.69 16.01 6.85
N MET A 34 16.94 16.13 7.29
CA MET A 34 17.32 16.86 8.50
C MET A 34 17.04 18.36 8.38
N ASN A 35 17.47 18.99 7.29
CA ASN A 35 17.28 20.43 7.06
C ASN A 35 15.81 20.83 6.94
N LYS A 36 14.96 19.88 6.52
CA LYS A 36 13.51 20.07 6.49
C LYS A 36 12.84 19.70 7.81
N GLY A 37 13.52 19.11 8.78
CA GLY A 37 12.92 18.65 10.04
C GLY A 37 11.84 17.60 9.83
N LEU A 38 12.06 16.62 8.93
CA LEU A 38 11.05 15.63 8.58
C LEU A 38 10.83 14.60 9.69
N THR A 39 9.57 14.22 9.89
CA THR A 39 9.19 13.04 10.69
C THR A 39 9.04 11.83 9.78
N PHE A 40 9.66 10.70 10.14
CA PHE A 40 9.45 9.43 9.45
C PHE A 40 8.49 8.54 10.26
N ARG A 41 7.49 7.98 9.59
CA ARG A 41 6.57 6.98 10.15
C ARG A 41 6.59 5.75 9.25
N MET A 42 6.93 4.60 9.80
CA MET A 42 7.17 3.38 9.03
C MET A 42 6.75 2.15 9.81
N GLY A 43 6.51 1.05 9.10
CA GLY A 43 6.19 -0.25 9.70
C GLY A 43 5.11 -0.99 8.93
N GLN A 44 4.82 -2.21 9.40
CA GLN A 44 3.66 -2.97 8.95
C GLN A 44 2.38 -2.34 9.49
N THR A 45 1.28 -2.48 8.76
CA THR A 45 -0.03 -1.96 9.19
C THR A 45 -0.47 -2.65 10.49
N PRO A 46 -0.77 -1.91 11.57
CA PRO A 46 -1.33 -2.50 12.78
C PRO A 46 -2.81 -2.80 12.57
N VAL A 47 -3.10 -3.89 11.86
CA VAL A 47 -4.45 -4.23 11.37
C VAL A 47 -5.47 -4.24 12.51
N GLN A 48 -5.15 -4.88 13.63
CA GLN A 48 -6.03 -5.03 14.78
C GLN A 48 -6.48 -3.67 15.36
N ARG A 49 -5.63 -2.64 15.25
CA ARG A 49 -5.96 -1.28 15.72
C ARG A 49 -7.00 -0.59 14.84
N TYR A 50 -7.00 -0.86 13.54
CA TYR A 50 -7.81 -0.14 12.56
C TYR A 50 -9.00 -0.95 12.01
N GLN A 51 -8.94 -2.27 12.09
CA GLN A 51 -9.89 -3.17 11.44
C GLN A 51 -11.34 -2.86 11.80
N GLN A 52 -11.67 -2.73 13.09
CA GLN A 52 -13.05 -2.48 13.52
C GLN A 52 -13.59 -1.13 13.02
N GLN A 53 -12.76 -0.08 13.09
CA GLN A 53 -13.16 1.26 12.65
C GLN A 53 -13.35 1.32 11.13
N LEU A 54 -12.47 0.67 10.37
CA LEU A 54 -12.57 0.63 8.90
C LEU A 54 -13.76 -0.22 8.44
N LEU A 55 -14.03 -1.35 9.10
CA LEU A 55 -15.20 -2.16 8.80
C LEU A 55 -16.49 -1.38 9.05
N ALA A 56 -16.63 -0.71 10.19
CA ALA A 56 -17.80 0.11 10.51
C ALA A 56 -18.07 1.16 9.41
N LYS A 57 -17.01 1.81 8.91
CA LYS A 57 -17.11 2.78 7.79
C LYS A 57 -17.61 2.15 6.49
N ILE A 58 -17.23 0.91 6.22
CA ILE A 58 -17.73 0.16 5.06
C ILE A 58 -19.22 -0.18 5.25
N GLU A 59 -19.61 -0.64 6.44
CA GLU A 59 -20.98 -1.02 6.76
C GLU A 59 -21.96 0.15 6.68
N VAL A 60 -21.55 1.36 7.09
CA VAL A 60 -22.36 2.58 6.96
C VAL A 60 -22.26 3.25 5.58
N GLY A 61 -21.51 2.67 4.64
CA GLY A 61 -21.37 3.17 3.28
C GLY A 61 -20.48 4.41 3.10
N GLU A 62 -19.69 4.79 4.12
CA GLU A 62 -18.70 5.87 3.98
C GLU A 62 -17.55 5.49 3.05
N ILE A 63 -17.24 4.19 2.94
CA ILE A 63 -16.18 3.65 2.09
C ILE A 63 -16.72 2.44 1.34
N ASP A 64 -16.70 2.48 0.00
CA ASP A 64 -16.89 1.29 -0.83
C ASP A 64 -15.53 0.82 -1.37
N PRO A 65 -14.96 -0.31 -0.90
CA PRO A 65 -13.70 -0.84 -1.41
C PRO A 65 -13.88 -1.65 -2.71
N SER A 66 -15.10 -1.88 -3.18
CA SER A 66 -15.39 -2.80 -4.28
C SER A 66 -14.77 -2.37 -5.61
N PHE A 67 -14.54 -1.06 -5.80
CA PHE A 67 -13.92 -0.53 -7.02
C PHE A 67 -12.50 -1.06 -7.28
N VAL A 68 -11.78 -1.53 -6.25
CA VAL A 68 -10.44 -2.10 -6.45
C VAL A 68 -10.50 -3.49 -7.06
N ILE A 69 -11.65 -4.18 -6.99
CA ILE A 69 -11.83 -5.56 -7.47
C ILE A 69 -11.98 -5.55 -8.99
N THR A 70 -10.90 -5.92 -9.67
CA THR A 70 -10.86 -6.00 -11.14
C THR A 70 -11.34 -7.34 -11.69
N HIS A 71 -11.16 -8.43 -10.94
CA HIS A 71 -11.43 -9.78 -11.44
C HIS A 71 -12.14 -10.63 -10.38
N ARG A 72 -13.08 -11.47 -10.83
CA ARG A 72 -13.79 -12.46 -10.00
C ARG A 72 -13.78 -13.78 -10.74
N LEU A 73 -13.16 -14.81 -10.15
CA LEU A 73 -12.91 -16.10 -10.79
C LEU A 73 -13.21 -17.24 -9.80
N PRO A 74 -13.54 -18.45 -10.28
CA PRO A 74 -13.60 -19.63 -9.42
C PRO A 74 -12.22 -20.01 -8.87
N LEU A 75 -12.20 -20.74 -7.73
CA LEU A 75 -10.98 -21.07 -6.99
C LEU A 75 -9.98 -21.90 -7.81
N ASP A 76 -10.46 -22.80 -8.66
CA ASP A 76 -9.67 -23.66 -9.55
C ASP A 76 -8.84 -22.87 -10.57
N GLN A 77 -9.25 -21.64 -10.91
CA GLN A 77 -8.52 -20.73 -11.79
C GLN A 77 -7.46 -19.90 -11.06
N GLY A 78 -7.29 -20.08 -9.74
CA GLY A 78 -6.27 -19.39 -8.93
C GLY A 78 -4.88 -19.34 -9.59
N PRO A 79 -4.30 -20.45 -10.07
CA PRO A 79 -2.98 -20.45 -10.70
C PRO A 79 -2.89 -19.55 -11.94
N ALA A 80 -3.94 -19.45 -12.74
CA ALA A 80 -3.99 -18.54 -13.89
C ALA A 80 -4.05 -17.08 -13.42
N ALA A 81 -4.90 -16.78 -12.43
CA ALA A 81 -5.02 -15.45 -11.84
C ALA A 81 -3.70 -14.93 -11.26
N TYR A 82 -2.91 -15.81 -10.62
CA TYR A 82 -1.57 -15.46 -10.13
C TYR A 82 -0.61 -15.07 -11.25
N ARG A 83 -0.65 -15.78 -12.40
CA ARG A 83 0.16 -15.42 -13.58
C ARG A 83 -0.23 -14.06 -14.12
N THR A 84 -1.52 -13.82 -14.34
CA THR A 84 -2.04 -12.52 -14.81
C THR A 84 -1.63 -11.37 -13.88
N PHE A 85 -1.76 -11.54 -12.56
CA PHE A 85 -1.36 -10.53 -11.58
C PHE A 85 0.16 -10.27 -11.58
N ARG A 86 0.97 -11.32 -11.57
CA ARG A 86 2.45 -11.22 -11.58
C ARG A 86 2.94 -10.53 -12.86
N ASP A 87 2.40 -10.93 -14.00
CA ASP A 87 2.81 -10.46 -15.33
C ASP A 87 2.17 -9.11 -15.69
N LYS A 88 1.35 -8.55 -14.79
CA LYS A 88 0.66 -7.25 -14.91
C LYS A 88 -0.20 -7.15 -16.18
N GLN A 89 -0.87 -8.23 -16.52
CA GLN A 89 -1.75 -8.31 -17.69
C GLN A 89 -3.18 -7.90 -17.34
N ASP A 90 -3.96 -7.56 -18.36
CA ASP A 90 -5.41 -7.30 -18.29
C ASP A 90 -5.84 -6.25 -17.25
N GLY A 91 -4.94 -5.33 -16.89
CA GLY A 91 -5.22 -4.35 -15.83
C GLY A 91 -5.55 -4.99 -14.48
N CYS A 92 -5.03 -6.19 -14.20
CA CYS A 92 -5.32 -6.93 -12.97
C CYS A 92 -4.74 -6.23 -11.73
N ILE A 93 -5.62 -5.69 -10.87
CA ILE A 93 -5.25 -5.00 -9.61
C ILE A 93 -5.60 -5.85 -8.39
N LYS A 94 -6.82 -6.38 -8.32
CA LYS A 94 -7.29 -7.24 -7.24
C LYS A 94 -8.20 -8.33 -7.79
N VAL A 95 -7.92 -9.57 -7.39
CA VAL A 95 -8.70 -10.76 -7.70
C VAL A 95 -9.45 -11.22 -6.46
N VAL A 96 -10.72 -11.57 -6.63
CA VAL A 96 -11.51 -12.30 -5.63
C VAL A 96 -11.80 -13.70 -6.18
N LEU A 97 -11.33 -14.73 -5.47
CA LEU A 97 -11.61 -16.13 -5.80
C LEU A 97 -12.88 -16.57 -5.08
N ARG A 98 -13.82 -17.15 -5.82
CA ARG A 98 -15.05 -17.74 -5.28
C ARG A 98 -14.84 -19.25 -5.13
N PRO A 99 -15.18 -19.85 -3.97
CA PRO A 99 -15.16 -21.29 -3.77
C PRO A 99 -15.99 -22.03 -4.81
#